data_AF-A0A1F7IDS5-F1
#
_entry.id   AF-A0A1F7IDS5-F1
#
_cell.length_a   1.000
_cell.length_b   1.000
_cell.length_c   1.000
_cell.angle_alpha   90.00
_cell.angle_beta   90.00
_cell.angle_gamma   90.00
#
_symmetry.space_group_name_H-M   'P 1'
#
loop_
_entity.id
_entity.type
_entity.pdbx_description
1 polymer ?
#
loop_
_entity_poly.entity_id
_entity_poly.type
_entity_poly.pdbx_seq_one_letter_code
_entity_poly.pdbx_strand_id
1 'polypeptide(L)'
;MKILRKIVFILLLLFFFSSLTKNLFDYRSKVSFYQSYLKDYENEKKKNSKLKTQLLKKSDSYEIEKTIRNKLNLLRPDEVAVILPQPSPTPVVITPTPLPNWLQWKKVFF
;
A
#
# COMPACT_ATOMS: atom_id res chain seq x y z
N MET A 1 -49.27 49.17 -42.00
CA MET A 1 -48.48 48.06 -42.60
C MET A 1 -47.00 48.04 -42.20
N LYS A 2 -46.25 49.17 -42.22
CA LYS A 2 -44.80 49.18 -41.90
C LYS A 2 -44.47 48.75 -40.46
N ILE A 3 -45.29 49.14 -39.47
CA ILE A 3 -45.11 48.77 -38.05
C ILE A 3 -45.39 47.29 -37.82
N LEU A 4 -46.48 46.75 -38.38
CA LEU A 4 -46.79 45.33 -38.32
C LEU A 4 -45.67 44.47 -38.92
N ARG A 5 -45.10 44.90 -40.06
CA ARG A 5 -43.94 44.24 -40.68
C ARG A 5 -42.71 44.24 -39.77
N LYS A 6 -42.44 45.33 -39.05
CA LYS A 6 -41.34 45.40 -38.07
C LYS A 6 -41.56 44.45 -36.89
N ILE A 7 -42.78 44.38 -36.37
CA ILE A 7 -43.13 43.48 -35.25
C ILE A 7 -42.95 42.02 -35.65
N VAL A 8 -43.44 41.63 -36.82
CA VAL A 8 -43.26 40.26 -37.35
C VAL A 8 -41.78 39.93 -37.54
N PHE A 9 -40.99 40.88 -38.05
CA PHE A 9 -39.53 40.70 -38.19
C PHE A 9 -38.83 40.48 -36.84
N ILE A 10 -39.20 41.24 -35.81
CA ILE A 10 -38.62 41.09 -34.47
C ILE A 10 -38.99 39.74 -33.86
N LEU A 11 -40.24 39.29 -34.03
CA LEU A 11 -40.69 37.97 -33.58
C LEU A 11 -39.94 36.83 -34.27
N LEU A 12 -39.75 36.92 -35.59
CA LEU A 12 -38.94 35.95 -36.34
C LEU A 12 -37.50 35.92 -35.85
N LEU A 13 -36.90 37.10 -35.63
CA LEU A 13 -35.53 37.21 -35.15
C LEU A 13 -35.39 36.58 -33.76
N LEU A 14 -36.29 36.89 -32.83
CA LEU A 14 -36.32 36.26 -31.49
C LEU A 14 -36.51 34.74 -31.57
N PHE A 15 -37.36 34.26 -32.47
CA PHE A 15 -37.58 32.83 -32.68
C PHE A 15 -36.28 32.13 -33.15
N PHE A 16 -35.58 32.69 -34.13
CA PHE A 16 -34.30 32.15 -34.58
C PHE A 16 -33.24 32.18 -33.48
N PHE A 17 -33.11 33.28 -32.74
CA PHE A 17 -32.17 33.36 -31.61
C PHE A 17 -32.48 32.35 -30.51
N SER A 18 -33.75 32.15 -30.17
CA SER A 18 -34.17 31.13 -29.20
C SER A 18 -33.83 29.71 -29.67
N SER A 19 -34.05 29.41 -30.95
CA SER A 19 -33.73 28.10 -31.53
C SER A 19 -32.22 27.84 -31.58
N LEU A 20 -31.41 28.84 -31.92
CA LEU A 20 -29.95 28.69 -32.00
C LEU A 20 -29.30 28.58 -30.62
N THR A 21 -29.75 29.37 -29.64
CA THR A 21 -29.16 29.38 -28.29
C THR A 21 -29.32 28.02 -27.61
N LYS A 22 -30.48 27.38 -27.74
CA LYS A 22 -30.72 26.03 -27.20
C LYS A 22 -29.77 25.01 -27.84
N ASN A 23 -29.68 24.99 -29.17
CA ASN A 23 -28.80 24.04 -29.88
C ASN A 23 -27.33 24.23 -29.52
N LEU A 24 -26.87 25.48 -29.37
CA LEU A 24 -25.49 25.76 -29.01
C LEU A 24 -25.17 25.33 -27.57
N PHE A 25 -26.11 25.54 -26.64
CA PHE A 25 -25.95 25.12 -25.25
C PHE A 25 -25.97 23.59 -25.12
N ASP A 26 -26.86 22.92 -25.83
CA ASP A 26 -26.95 21.45 -25.88
C ASP A 26 -25.70 20.82 -26.50
N TYR A 27 -25.12 21.45 -27.52
CA TYR A 27 -23.86 20.97 -28.10
C TYR A 27 -22.71 21.09 -27.09
N ARG A 28 -22.58 22.26 -26.44
CA ARG A 28 -21.53 22.49 -25.46
C ARG A 28 -21.64 21.53 -24.26
N SER A 29 -22.86 21.30 -23.77
CA SER A 29 -23.09 20.37 -22.66
C SER A 29 -22.71 18.94 -23.03
N LYS A 30 -23.11 18.45 -24.21
CA LYS A 30 -22.74 17.12 -24.72
C LYS A 30 -21.23 16.94 -24.86
N VAL A 31 -20.53 17.94 -25.39
CA VAL A 31 -19.06 17.89 -25.52
C VAL A 31 -18.40 17.84 -24.14
N SER A 32 -18.84 18.69 -23.20
CA SER A 32 -18.29 18.68 -21.84
C SER A 32 -18.53 17.36 -21.11
N PHE A 33 -19.72 16.78 -21.25
CA PHE A 33 -20.09 15.48 -20.70
C PHE A 33 -19.22 14.35 -21.28
N TYR A 34 -19.03 14.35 -22.61
CA TYR A 34 -18.18 13.37 -23.28
C TYR A 34 -16.74 13.44 -22.76
N GLN A 35 -16.18 14.65 -22.65
CA GLN A 35 -14.82 14.84 -22.15
C GLN A 35 -14.65 14.43 -20.69
N SER A 36 -15.61 14.75 -19.82
CA SER A 36 -15.57 14.31 -18.42
C SER A 36 -15.66 12.79 -18.31
N TYR A 37 -16.58 12.18 -19.06
CA TYR A 37 -16.77 10.74 -19.06
C TYR A 37 -15.52 9.99 -19.57
N LEU A 38 -14.91 10.48 -20.64
CA LEU A 38 -13.68 9.91 -21.18
C LEU A 38 -12.52 9.98 -20.17
N LYS A 39 -12.38 11.12 -19.49
CA LYS A 39 -11.38 11.30 -18.43
C LYS A 39 -11.59 10.30 -17.28
N ASP A 40 -12.84 10.13 -16.82
CA ASP A 40 -13.16 9.20 -15.75
C ASP A 40 -12.91 7.75 -16.16
N TYR A 41 -13.27 7.40 -17.40
CA TYR A 41 -12.96 6.09 -17.98
C TYR A 41 -11.46 5.81 -18.02
N GLU A 42 -10.64 6.76 -18.47
CA GLU A 42 -9.18 6.60 -18.49
C GLU A 42 -8.58 6.45 -17.08
N ASN A 43 -9.11 7.19 -16.11
CA ASN A 43 -8.68 7.11 -14.72
C ASN A 43 -8.98 5.72 -14.13
N GLU A 44 -10.20 5.22 -14.32
CA GLU A 44 -10.58 3.89 -13.83
C GLU A 44 -9.84 2.78 -14.58
N LYS A 45 -9.55 2.95 -15.88
CA LYS A 45 -8.70 2.02 -16.64
C LYS A 45 -7.28 1.93 -16.06
N LYS A 46 -6.65 3.09 -15.77
CA LYS A 46 -5.33 3.16 -15.14
C LYS A 46 -5.34 2.52 -13.75
N LYS A 47 -6.36 2.82 -12.95
CA LYS A 47 -6.54 2.25 -11.61
C LYS A 47 -6.71 0.73 -11.65
N ASN A 48 -7.51 0.20 -12.56
CA ASN A 48 -7.69 -1.23 -12.75
C ASN A 48 -6.36 -1.91 -13.12
N SER A 49 -5.61 -1.35 -14.07
CA SER A 49 -4.27 -1.87 -14.43
C SER A 49 -3.32 -1.87 -13.23
N LYS A 50 -3.26 -0.78 -12.46
CA LYS A 50 -2.46 -0.70 -11.24
C LYS A 50 -2.85 -1.76 -10.20
N LEU A 51 -4.15 -1.94 -9.97
CA LEU A 51 -4.66 -2.93 -9.02
C LEU A 51 -4.31 -4.35 -9.46
N LYS A 52 -4.46 -4.68 -10.75
CA LYS A 52 -4.04 -5.97 -11.31
C LYS A 52 -2.55 -6.22 -11.10
N THR A 53 -1.69 -5.24 -11.36
CA THR A 53 -0.25 -5.35 -11.09
C THR A 53 0.03 -5.54 -9.61
N GLN A 54 -0.67 -4.82 -8.72
CA GLN A 54 -0.51 -4.97 -7.27
C GLN A 54 -0.96 -6.35 -6.77
N LEU A 55 -2.03 -6.91 -7.33
CA LEU A 55 -2.46 -8.28 -7.02
C LEU A 55 -1.37 -9.28 -7.38
N LEU A 56 -0.82 -9.17 -8.60
CA LEU A 56 0.27 -10.04 -9.04
C LEU A 56 1.52 -9.90 -8.17
N LYS A 57 1.88 -8.67 -7.79
CA LYS A 57 3.00 -8.42 -6.86
C LYS A 57 2.76 -8.98 -5.46
N LYS A 58 1.51 -8.94 -4.97
CA LYS A 58 1.18 -9.51 -3.66
C LYS A 58 1.13 -11.02 -3.65
N SER A 59 0.83 -11.66 -4.79
CA SER A 59 0.96 -13.11 -4.93
C SER A 59 2.38 -13.59 -5.17
N ASP A 60 3.29 -12.68 -5.52
CA ASP A 60 4.69 -13.02 -5.73
C ASP A 60 5.36 -13.36 -4.39
N SER A 61 5.82 -14.60 -4.27
CA SER A 61 6.47 -15.13 -3.08
C SER A 61 7.67 -14.30 -2.63
N TYR A 62 8.43 -13.71 -3.57
CA TYR A 62 9.57 -12.84 -3.22
C TYR A 62 9.11 -11.57 -2.51
N GLU A 63 8.04 -10.94 -2.96
CA GLU A 63 7.49 -9.74 -2.34
C GLU A 63 6.77 -10.07 -1.02
N ILE A 64 6.13 -11.24 -0.91
CA ILE A 64 5.58 -11.75 0.36
C ILE A 64 6.71 -11.98 1.37
N GLU A 65 7.73 -12.73 0.99
CA GLU A 65 8.88 -13.02 1.84
C GLU A 65 9.57 -11.73 2.22
N LYS A 66 9.91 -10.86 1.27
CA LYS A 66 10.46 -9.53 1.54
C LYS A 66 9.57 -8.74 2.49
N THR A 67 8.25 -8.81 2.37
CA THR A 67 7.32 -8.18 3.32
C THR A 67 7.42 -8.79 4.71
N ILE A 68 7.41 -10.12 4.84
CA ILE A 68 7.51 -10.85 6.11
C ILE A 68 8.89 -10.64 6.75
N ARG A 69 9.95 -10.81 5.98
CA ARG A 69 11.35 -10.61 6.32
C ARG A 69 11.59 -9.19 6.81
N ASN A 70 11.06 -8.19 6.11
CA ASN A 70 11.07 -6.80 6.57
C ASN A 70 10.24 -6.58 7.86
N LYS A 71 9.14 -7.31 8.06
CA LYS A 71 8.31 -7.22 9.28
C LYS A 71 8.97 -7.89 10.49
N LEU A 72 9.67 -8.99 10.28
CA LEU A 72 10.33 -9.78 11.33
C LEU A 72 11.78 -9.34 11.54
N ASN A 73 12.21 -8.27 10.87
CA ASN A 73 13.57 -7.76 10.86
C ASN A 73 14.61 -8.86 10.61
N LEU A 74 14.23 -9.77 9.72
CA LEU A 74 15.07 -10.86 9.23
C LEU A 74 15.90 -10.29 8.06
N LEU A 75 17.16 -10.67 7.98
CA LEU A 75 18.17 -9.84 7.30
C LEU A 75 18.03 -9.76 5.77
N ARG A 76 18.65 -8.74 5.17
CA ARG A 76 18.58 -8.24 3.79
C ARG A 76 19.78 -8.64 2.92
N PRO A 77 19.77 -8.36 1.60
CA PRO A 77 20.79 -8.82 0.65
C PRO A 77 22.23 -8.44 1.01
N ASP A 78 22.42 -7.35 1.76
CA ASP A 78 23.74 -6.83 2.09
C ASP A 78 24.04 -6.94 3.60
N GLU A 79 23.37 -7.85 4.29
CA GLU A 79 23.47 -8.00 5.74
C GLU A 79 24.14 -9.30 6.16
N VAL A 80 24.90 -9.22 7.26
CA VAL A 80 25.60 -10.35 7.86
C VAL A 80 25.13 -10.55 9.29
N ALA A 81 24.52 -11.71 9.56
CA ALA A 81 24.14 -12.12 10.91
C ALA A 81 25.38 -12.54 11.70
N VAL A 82 25.63 -11.93 12.85
CA VAL A 82 26.72 -12.36 13.76
C VAL A 82 26.09 -13.10 14.94
N ILE A 83 26.38 -14.40 15.02
CA ILE A 83 25.86 -15.31 16.05
C ILE A 83 26.96 -15.57 17.08
N LEU A 84 26.64 -15.32 18.35
CA LEU A 84 27.56 -15.45 19.46
C LEU A 84 27.32 -16.80 20.17
N PRO A 85 28.38 -17.54 20.54
CA PRO A 85 28.23 -18.77 21.32
C PRO A 85 27.67 -18.43 22.70
N GLN A 86 26.75 -19.26 23.16
CA GLN A 86 26.29 -19.17 24.55
C GLN A 86 27.50 -19.40 25.48
N PRO A 87 27.67 -18.56 26.52
CA PRO A 87 28.78 -18.74 27.45
C PRO A 87 28.67 -20.10 28.14
N SER A 88 29.79 -20.79 28.29
CA SER A 88 29.84 -22.04 29.04
C SER A 88 29.35 -21.79 30.47
N PRO A 89 28.50 -22.66 31.04
CA PRO A 89 28.12 -22.55 32.43
C PRO A 89 29.38 -22.58 33.31
N THR A 90 29.51 -21.63 34.22
CA THR A 90 30.60 -21.62 35.20
C THR A 90 30.47 -22.87 36.06
N PRO A 91 31.51 -23.71 36.18
CA PRO A 91 31.42 -24.92 36.99
C PRO A 91 31.22 -24.53 38.46
N VAL A 92 30.12 -25.00 39.05
CA VAL A 92 29.90 -24.93 40.49
C VAL A 92 30.85 -25.93 41.14
N VAL A 93 31.87 -25.46 41.85
CA VAL A 93 32.77 -26.35 42.61
C VAL A 93 31.99 -26.92 43.78
N ILE A 94 31.60 -28.19 43.67
CA ILE A 94 30.98 -28.94 44.78
C ILE A 94 32.09 -29.20 45.80
N THR A 95 32.12 -28.46 46.90
CA THR A 95 32.98 -28.81 48.04
C THR A 95 32.52 -30.16 48.59
N PRO A 96 33.39 -31.18 48.64
CA PRO A 96 32.99 -32.51 49.09
C PRO A 96 32.54 -32.46 50.55
N THR A 97 31.47 -33.18 50.87
CA THR A 97 31.03 -33.38 52.26
C THR A 97 32.19 -33.93 53.07
N PRO A 98 32.62 -33.29 54.17
CA PRO A 98 33.79 -33.71 54.91
C PRO A 98 33.57 -35.11 55.52
N LEU A 99 34.63 -35.91 55.51
CA LEU A 99 34.61 -37.27 56.06
C LEU A 99 34.29 -37.25 57.57
N PRO A 100 33.63 -38.27 58.12
CA PRO A 100 33.46 -38.39 59.57
C PRO A 100 34.82 -38.39 60.29
N ASN A 101 34.93 -37.65 61.39
CA ASN A 101 36.21 -37.35 62.04
C ASN A 101 37.06 -38.59 62.37
N TRP A 102 36.43 -39.69 62.81
CA TRP A 102 37.15 -40.92 63.16
C TRP A 102 37.89 -41.54 61.96
N LEU A 103 37.33 -41.42 60.75
CA LEU A 103 37.93 -41.89 59.50
C LEU A 103 39.10 -40.99 59.08
N GLN A 104 39.00 -39.69 59.36
CA GLN A 104 40.10 -38.76 59.13
C GLN A 104 41.28 -39.09 60.04
N TRP A 105 41.03 -39.29 61.33
CA TRP A 105 42.08 -39.62 62.30
C TRP A 105 42.76 -40.96 62.02
N LYS A 106 42.01 -41.98 61.61
CA LYS A 106 42.60 -43.26 61.21
C LYS A 106 43.61 -43.10 60.07
N LYS A 107 43.30 -42.30 59.05
CA LYS A 107 44.19 -42.03 57.90
C LYS A 107 45.45 -41.22 58.25
N VAL A 108 45.41 -40.46 59.33
CA VAL A 108 46.54 -39.61 59.74
C VAL A 108 47.53 -40.39 60.62
N PHE A 109 47.03 -41.33 61.42
CA PHE A 109 47.84 -42.02 62.43
C PHE A 109 48.14 -43.49 62.15
N PHE A 110 47.57 -44.06 61.09
CA PHE A 110 47.83 -45.43 60.64
C PHE A 110 47.98 -45.47 59.11
#